data_AF-A0A924AQC0-F1
#
_entry.id   AF-A0A924AQC0-F1
#
_cell.length_a   1.000
_cell.length_b   1.000
_cell.length_c   1.000
_cell.angle_alpha   90.00
_cell.angle_beta   90.00
_cell.angle_gamma   90.00
#
_symmetry.space_group_name_H-M   'P 1'
#
loop_
_entity.id
_entity.type
_entity.pdbx_description
1 polymer ?
#
loop_
_entity_poly.entity_id
_entity_poly.type
_entity_poly.pdbx_seq_one_letter_code
_entity_poly.pdbx_strand_id
1 'polypeptide(L)'
;MNTLTEKLLELAEEEAGIKLQAKDITLTVEDSDLIIGIWGEELIATEYIDEEDFNDEDFAEEITEAIKEEYYDFRERLIEMKLASLNLNYIEVLKGKIIPILESAKVEKRLLEMLDFEFIDVSSADKDIGLPTVALRITDFEKVECNCTIDVSKNPAVFDEKKLANDFLKKYR
;
A
#
# COMPACT_ATOMS: atom_id res chain seq x y z
N MET A 1 -2.90 -23.88 -1.74
CA MET A 1 -2.15 -22.73 -2.27
C MET A 1 -1.50 -23.23 -3.54
N ASN A 2 -1.49 -22.43 -4.61
CA ASN A 2 -0.90 -22.87 -5.88
C ASN A 2 0.60 -22.49 -5.91
N THR A 3 1.37 -23.14 -6.79
CA THR A 3 2.83 -22.98 -6.91
C THR A 3 3.22 -21.52 -7.19
N LEU A 4 2.49 -20.84 -8.08
CA LEU A 4 2.76 -19.43 -8.41
C LEU A 4 2.60 -18.51 -7.19
N THR A 5 1.54 -18.71 -6.40
CA THR A 5 1.33 -17.93 -5.17
C THR A 5 2.46 -18.17 -4.17
N GLU A 6 2.93 -19.41 -4.03
CA GLU A 6 4.06 -19.75 -3.15
C GLU A 6 5.33 -19.02 -3.57
N LYS A 7 5.70 -19.11 -4.86
CA LYS A 7 6.88 -18.44 -5.41
C LYS A 7 6.81 -16.91 -5.30
N LEU A 8 5.63 -16.31 -5.47
CA LEU A 8 5.43 -14.86 -5.28
C LEU A 8 5.60 -14.43 -3.81
N LEU A 9 5.19 -15.26 -2.85
CA LEU A 9 5.44 -15.01 -1.43
C LEU A 9 6.93 -15.09 -1.09
N GLU A 10 7.61 -16.11 -1.62
CA GLU A 10 9.06 -16.28 -1.47
C GLU A 10 9.82 -15.11 -2.09
N LEU A 11 9.47 -14.72 -3.32
CA LEU A 11 10.05 -13.56 -4.01
C LEU A 11 9.97 -12.28 -3.17
N ALA A 12 8.80 -11.99 -2.59
CA ALA A 12 8.62 -10.80 -1.75
C ALA A 12 9.44 -10.85 -0.46
N GLU A 13 9.59 -12.02 0.17
CA GLU A 13 10.40 -12.15 1.37
C GLU A 13 11.90 -12.10 1.06
N GLU A 14 12.35 -12.72 -0.03
CA GLU A 14 13.76 -12.81 -0.41
C GLU A 14 14.30 -11.52 -1.03
N GLU A 15 13.61 -10.94 -2.00
CA GLU A 15 14.08 -9.77 -2.74
C GLU A 15 13.69 -8.46 -2.05
N ALA A 16 12.50 -8.40 -1.45
CA ALA A 16 11.98 -7.18 -0.84
C ALA A 16 12.03 -7.19 0.69
N GLY A 17 12.28 -8.33 1.33
CA GLY A 17 12.19 -8.44 2.79
C GLY A 17 10.77 -8.22 3.33
N ILE A 18 9.73 -8.33 2.50
CA ILE A 18 8.33 -8.07 2.85
C ILE A 18 7.61 -9.41 3.00
N LYS A 19 7.07 -9.66 4.20
CA LYS A 19 6.32 -10.89 4.49
C LYS A 19 4.86 -10.74 4.09
N LEU A 20 4.52 -11.15 2.88
CA LEU A 20 3.15 -11.21 2.37
C LEU A 20 2.37 -12.42 2.92
N GLN A 21 1.04 -12.38 2.81
CA GLN A 21 0.16 -13.52 3.03
C GLN A 21 -0.54 -13.91 1.72
N ALA A 22 -0.95 -15.17 1.57
CA ALA A 22 -1.63 -15.63 0.36
C ALA A 22 -2.88 -14.80 0.00
N LYS A 23 -3.58 -14.27 1.01
CA LYS A 23 -4.75 -13.39 0.82
C LYS A 23 -4.42 -12.02 0.22
N ASP A 24 -3.14 -11.64 0.25
CA ASP A 24 -2.66 -10.37 -0.28
C ASP A 24 -2.37 -10.46 -1.78
N ILE A 25 -2.27 -11.68 -2.33
CA ILE A 25 -2.06 -11.95 -3.75
C ILE A 25 -3.42 -12.22 -4.41
N THR A 26 -3.63 -11.63 -5.59
CA THR A 26 -4.79 -11.87 -6.44
C THR A 26 -4.31 -12.33 -7.80
N LEU A 27 -4.91 -13.39 -8.32
CA LEU A 27 -4.67 -13.90 -9.66
C LEU A 27 -5.99 -13.85 -10.41
N THR A 28 -6.05 -13.06 -11.47
CA THR A 28 -7.26 -12.87 -12.28
C THR A 28 -6.92 -13.12 -13.74
N VAL A 29 -7.74 -13.89 -14.44
CA VAL A 29 -7.59 -14.08 -15.89
C VAL A 29 -8.59 -13.20 -16.62
N GLU A 30 -8.10 -12.28 -17.44
CA GLU A 30 -8.91 -11.37 -18.26
C GLU A 30 -8.41 -11.39 -19.70
N ASP A 31 -9.29 -11.63 -20.68
CA ASP A 31 -8.96 -11.57 -22.11
C ASP A 31 -7.69 -12.35 -22.55
N SER A 32 -7.44 -13.50 -21.92
CA SER A 32 -6.26 -14.37 -22.10
C SER A 32 -4.96 -13.88 -21.45
N ASP A 33 -5.02 -12.83 -20.63
CA ASP A 33 -3.92 -12.39 -19.79
C ASP A 33 -4.16 -12.82 -18.33
N LEU A 34 -3.08 -13.24 -17.67
CA LEU A 34 -3.02 -13.42 -16.23
C LEU A 34 -2.57 -12.11 -15.60
N ILE A 35 -3.50 -11.46 -14.91
CA ILE A 35 -3.25 -10.29 -14.08
C ILE A 35 -2.87 -10.77 -12.68
N ILE A 36 -1.64 -10.45 -12.28
CA ILE A 36 -1.12 -10.70 -10.95
C ILE A 36 -1.21 -9.40 -10.17
N GLY A 37 -1.97 -9.40 -9.08
CA GLY A 37 -2.16 -8.25 -8.21
C GLY A 37 -1.72 -8.50 -6.78
N ILE A 38 -1.28 -7.43 -6.10
CA ILE A 38 -0.94 -7.43 -4.67
C ILE A 38 -1.72 -6.31 -3.98
N TRP A 39 -2.40 -6.63 -2.88
CA TRP A 39 -3.29 -5.73 -2.14
C TRP A 39 -4.34 -5.01 -3.01
N GLY A 40 -4.79 -5.68 -4.09
CA GLY A 40 -5.78 -5.16 -5.02
C GLY A 40 -5.24 -4.23 -6.11
N GLU A 41 -3.93 -3.99 -6.14
CA GLU A 41 -3.26 -3.24 -7.21
C GLU A 41 -2.57 -4.23 -8.16
N GLU A 42 -2.51 -3.89 -9.44
CA GLU A 42 -1.83 -4.70 -10.46
C GLU A 42 -0.31 -4.63 -10.30
N LEU A 43 0.33 -5.81 -10.21
CA LEU A 43 1.77 -5.95 -10.26
C LEU A 43 2.23 -6.10 -11.71
N ILE A 44 1.69 -7.08 -12.42
CA ILE A 44 2.06 -7.39 -13.81
C ILE A 44 0.89 -8.11 -14.49
N ALA A 45 0.77 -7.94 -15.80
CA ALA A 45 -0.10 -8.71 -16.67
C ALA A 45 0.77 -9.46 -17.70
N THR A 46 0.49 -10.74 -17.89
CA THR A 46 1.27 -11.62 -18.79
C THR A 46 0.34 -12.57 -19.54
N GLU A 47 0.79 -13.13 -20.66
CA GLU A 47 -0.01 -14.07 -21.44
C GLU A 47 -0.34 -15.31 -20.58
N TYR A 48 -1.62 -15.69 -20.54
CA TYR A 48 -2.12 -16.87 -19.85
C TYR A 48 -2.38 -17.99 -20.84
N ILE A 49 -1.73 -19.13 -20.66
CA ILE A 49 -1.71 -20.19 -21.67
C ILE A 49 -2.74 -21.26 -21.31
N ASP A 50 -2.80 -21.72 -20.06
CA ASP A 50 -3.75 -22.75 -19.62
C ASP A 50 -4.15 -22.74 -18.13
N GLU A 51 -5.19 -23.52 -17.80
CA GLU A 51 -5.77 -23.62 -16.45
C GLU A 51 -4.85 -24.28 -15.40
N GLU A 52 -3.82 -25.02 -15.81
CA GLU A 52 -2.90 -25.75 -14.92
C GLU A 52 -1.64 -24.92 -14.59
N ASP A 53 -1.32 -23.90 -15.37
CA ASP A 53 -0.17 -22.99 -15.26
C ASP A 53 0.13 -22.56 -13.82
N PHE A 54 -0.89 -22.27 -13.00
CA PHE A 54 -0.69 -21.81 -11.61
C PHE A 54 0.03 -22.82 -10.71
N ASN A 55 0.00 -24.11 -11.07
CA ASN A 55 0.68 -25.17 -10.33
C ASN A 55 1.98 -25.63 -11.00
N ASP A 56 2.28 -25.14 -12.20
CA ASP A 56 3.52 -25.45 -12.91
C ASP A 56 4.69 -24.66 -12.31
N GLU A 57 5.80 -25.35 -12.06
CA GLU A 57 7.00 -24.77 -11.46
C GLU A 57 7.80 -23.95 -12.47
N ASP A 58 7.92 -24.41 -13.71
CA ASP A 58 8.65 -23.71 -14.77
C ASP A 58 7.92 -22.40 -15.12
N PHE A 59 6.59 -22.43 -15.20
CA PHE A 59 5.78 -21.22 -15.39
C PHE A 59 5.93 -20.23 -14.24
N ALA A 60 5.85 -20.70 -12.99
CA ALA A 60 6.01 -19.84 -11.83
C ALA A 60 7.39 -19.18 -11.79
N GLU A 61 8.45 -19.91 -12.18
CA GLU A 61 9.81 -19.37 -12.28
C GLU A 61 9.91 -18.30 -13.36
N GLU A 62 9.38 -18.55 -14.57
CA GLU A 62 9.32 -17.56 -15.65
C GLU A 62 8.67 -16.25 -15.21
N ILE A 63 7.54 -16.32 -14.50
CA ILE A 63 6.86 -15.13 -13.99
C ILE A 63 7.71 -14.40 -12.94
N THR A 64 8.34 -15.12 -12.00
CA THR A 64 9.18 -14.46 -11.00
C THR A 64 10.42 -13.81 -11.61
N GLU A 65 11.00 -14.40 -12.66
CA GLU A 65 12.10 -13.79 -13.41
C GLU A 65 11.64 -12.53 -14.14
N ALA A 66 10.49 -12.57 -14.82
CA ALA A 66 9.92 -11.40 -15.49
C ALA A 66 9.69 -10.24 -14.51
N ILE A 67 9.17 -10.51 -13.31
CA ILE A 67 8.98 -9.50 -12.25
C ILE A 67 10.32 -8.89 -11.84
N LYS A 68 11.38 -9.70 -11.66
CA LYS A 68 12.71 -9.21 -11.31
C LYS A 68 13.33 -8.36 -12.42
N GLU A 69 13.09 -8.72 -13.67
CA GLU A 69 13.58 -7.96 -14.82
C GLU A 69 12.85 -6.61 -14.99
N GLU A 70 11.54 -6.60 -14.80
CA GLU A 70 10.72 -5.40 -14.90
C GLU A 70 10.98 -4.43 -13.74
N TYR A 71 11.10 -4.97 -12.52
CA TYR A 71 11.23 -4.19 -11.29
C TYR A 71 12.63 -4.32 -10.67
N TYR A 72 13.56 -3.49 -11.17
CA TYR A 72 14.94 -3.43 -10.64
C TYR A 72 15.00 -3.22 -9.12
N ASP A 73 14.08 -2.43 -8.56
CA ASP A 73 13.82 -2.35 -7.11
C ASP A 73 12.41 -2.86 -6.80
N PHE A 74 12.29 -4.18 -6.70
CA PHE A 74 11.01 -4.84 -6.40
C PHE A 74 10.42 -4.40 -5.06
N ARG A 75 11.28 -4.03 -4.08
CA ARG A 75 10.81 -3.51 -2.80
C ARG A 75 10.12 -2.17 -2.98
N GLU A 76 10.74 -1.23 -3.69
CA GLU A 76 10.13 0.07 -3.98
C GLU A 76 8.78 -0.11 -4.67
N ARG A 77 8.71 -1.02 -5.65
CA ARG A 77 7.44 -1.35 -6.32
C ARG A 77 6.34 -1.82 -5.36
N LEU A 78 6.65 -2.74 -4.45
CA LEU A 78 5.68 -3.21 -3.45
C LEU A 78 5.24 -2.08 -2.51
N ILE A 79 6.13 -1.16 -2.15
CA ILE A 79 5.79 -0.01 -1.32
C ILE A 79 4.82 0.91 -2.07
N GLU A 80 5.09 1.24 -3.33
CA GLU A 80 4.21 2.05 -4.18
C GLU A 80 2.80 1.45 -4.27
N MET A 81 2.71 0.14 -4.54
CA MET A 81 1.43 -0.57 -4.59
C MET A 81 0.70 -0.49 -3.26
N LYS A 82 1.40 -0.62 -2.13
CA LYS A 82 0.78 -0.49 -0.80
C LYS A 82 0.20 0.90 -0.60
N LEU A 83 0.96 1.95 -0.97
CA LEU A 83 0.52 3.33 -0.84
C LEU A 83 -0.67 3.62 -1.75
N ALA A 84 -0.65 3.16 -3.01
CA ALA A 84 -1.75 3.28 -3.95
C ALA A 84 -3.04 2.66 -3.40
N SER A 85 -2.96 1.41 -2.93
CA SER A 85 -4.07 0.70 -2.29
C SER A 85 -4.62 1.47 -1.08
N LEU A 86 -3.75 2.01 -0.23
CA LEU A 86 -4.18 2.78 0.94
C LEU A 86 -4.86 4.11 0.54
N ASN A 87 -4.29 4.81 -0.42
CA ASN A 87 -4.80 6.08 -0.93
C ASN A 87 -6.18 5.91 -1.56
N LEU A 88 -6.35 4.89 -2.41
CA LEU A 88 -7.61 4.56 -3.06
C LEU A 88 -8.71 4.18 -2.06
N ASN A 89 -8.38 3.34 -1.08
CA ASN A 89 -9.38 2.73 -0.21
C ASN A 89 -9.75 3.57 1.03
N TYR A 90 -8.88 4.47 1.51
CA TYR A 90 -9.06 5.08 2.83
C TYR A 90 -9.03 6.60 2.89
N ILE A 91 -8.46 7.33 1.91
CA ILE A 91 -8.33 8.81 2.00
C ILE A 91 -9.69 9.47 2.21
N GLU A 92 -10.67 9.20 1.36
CA GLU A 92 -11.96 9.90 1.40
C GLU A 92 -12.74 9.57 2.68
N VAL A 93 -12.63 8.32 3.14
CA VAL A 93 -13.21 7.88 4.42
C VAL A 93 -12.56 8.64 5.59
N LEU A 94 -11.23 8.77 5.58
CA LEU A 94 -10.48 9.46 6.63
C LEU A 94 -10.76 10.95 6.63
N LYS A 95 -10.78 11.61 5.47
CA LYS A 95 -11.20 13.02 5.32
C LYS A 95 -12.58 13.23 5.92
N GLY A 96 -13.55 12.38 5.56
CA GLY A 96 -14.93 12.44 6.06
C GLY A 96 -15.06 12.28 7.57
N LYS A 97 -14.08 11.68 8.25
CA LYS A 97 -14.06 11.48 9.70
C LYS A 97 -13.20 12.48 10.46
N ILE A 98 -12.04 12.85 9.91
CA ILE A 98 -11.06 13.73 10.56
C ILE A 98 -11.49 15.20 10.43
N ILE A 99 -11.94 15.64 9.25
CA ILE A 99 -12.34 17.04 9.03
C ILE A 99 -13.42 17.51 10.03
N PRO A 100 -14.50 16.75 10.31
CA PRO A 100 -15.49 17.15 11.33
C PRO A 100 -14.92 17.30 12.74
N ILE A 101 -13.90 16.50 13.10
CA ILE A 101 -13.22 16.61 14.40
C ILE A 101 -12.41 17.92 14.45
N LEU A 102 -11.69 18.24 13.38
CA LEU A 102 -10.90 19.46 13.26
C LEU A 102 -11.80 20.72 13.24
N GLU A 103 -12.94 20.65 12.54
CA GLU A 103 -13.95 21.71 12.53
C GLU A 103 -14.52 21.97 13.94
N SER A 104 -14.86 20.90 14.66
CA SER A 104 -15.31 20.99 16.07
C SER A 104 -14.25 21.59 16.99
N ALA A 105 -12.98 21.41 16.65
CA ALA A 105 -11.83 21.99 17.36
C ALA A 105 -11.51 23.44 16.95
N LYS A 106 -12.34 24.06 16.10
CA LYS A 106 -12.23 25.45 15.59
C LYS A 106 -11.01 25.70 14.70
N VAL A 107 -10.56 24.70 13.94
CA VAL A 107 -9.59 24.93 12.85
C VAL A 107 -10.25 25.82 11.78
N GLU A 108 -9.49 26.77 11.22
CA GLU A 108 -10.01 27.71 10.24
C GLU A 108 -10.58 27.00 8.99
N LYS A 109 -11.77 27.41 8.55
CA LYS A 109 -12.46 26.79 7.41
C LYS A 109 -11.61 26.76 6.14
N ARG A 110 -10.93 27.87 5.83
CA ARG A 110 -10.07 27.98 4.65
C ARG A 110 -8.91 26.98 4.69
N LEU A 111 -8.34 26.73 5.87
CA LEU A 111 -7.30 25.73 6.04
C LEU A 111 -7.86 24.33 5.80
N LEU A 112 -9.03 24.01 6.38
CA LEU A 112 -9.69 22.71 6.18
C LEU A 112 -9.96 22.41 4.70
N GLU A 113 -10.35 23.42 3.93
CA GLU A 113 -10.59 23.31 2.47
C GLU A 113 -9.30 23.08 1.67
N MET A 114 -8.13 23.41 2.22
CA MET A 114 -6.81 23.24 1.59
C MET A 114 -6.04 22.01 2.09
N LEU A 115 -6.56 21.30 3.10
CA LEU A 115 -5.88 20.13 3.63
C LEU A 115 -5.88 18.98 2.63
N ASP A 116 -4.68 18.53 2.30
CA ASP A 116 -4.44 17.32 1.55
C ASP A 116 -4.06 16.16 2.49
N PHE A 117 -4.48 14.97 2.11
CA PHE A 117 -4.30 13.74 2.87
C PHE A 117 -3.66 12.71 1.95
N GLU A 118 -2.53 12.18 2.35
CA GLU A 118 -1.78 11.21 1.54
C GLU A 118 -1.07 10.21 2.44
N PHE A 119 -1.08 8.94 2.07
CA PHE A 119 -0.19 7.96 2.67
C PHE A 119 1.19 8.04 2.03
N ILE A 120 2.21 8.20 2.88
CA ILE A 120 3.61 8.28 2.47
C ILE A 120 4.42 7.17 3.13
N ASP A 121 5.44 6.68 2.43
CA ASP A 121 6.45 5.86 3.05
C ASP A 121 7.34 6.73 3.96
N VAL A 122 7.55 6.27 5.19
CA VAL A 122 8.48 6.86 6.15
C VAL A 122 9.50 5.84 6.63
N SER A 123 9.60 4.71 5.93
CA SER A 123 10.63 3.71 6.13
C SER A 123 12.01 4.32 5.89
N SER A 124 13.00 3.83 6.62
CA SER A 124 14.40 4.09 6.33
C SER A 124 14.91 3.03 5.37
N ALA A 125 15.46 3.48 4.23
CA ALA A 125 15.96 2.63 3.14
C ALA A 125 16.92 1.51 3.61
N ASP A 126 17.66 1.75 4.70
CA ASP A 126 18.74 0.85 5.15
C ASP A 126 18.35 -0.14 6.27
N LYS A 127 17.12 -0.11 6.83
CA LYS A 127 16.84 -0.82 8.10
C LYS A 127 15.53 -1.59 8.23
N ASP A 128 14.57 -1.40 7.33
CA ASP A 128 13.22 -1.88 7.59
C ASP A 128 12.94 -3.21 6.87
N ILE A 129 13.22 -4.33 7.53
CA ILE A 129 12.72 -5.65 7.13
C ILE A 129 11.27 -5.77 7.60
N GLY A 130 10.38 -6.28 6.74
CA GLY A 130 8.95 -6.40 6.96
C GLY A 130 8.14 -5.40 6.14
N LEU A 131 6.85 -5.26 6.49
CA LEU A 131 5.95 -4.29 5.85
C LEU A 131 6.51 -2.86 5.98
N PRO A 132 6.30 -2.00 4.97
CA PRO A 132 6.75 -0.62 5.03
C PRO A 132 6.11 0.12 6.20
N THR A 133 6.91 1.00 6.81
CA THR A 133 6.41 1.95 7.80
C THR A 133 5.75 3.10 7.05
N VAL A 134 4.43 3.18 7.14
CA VAL A 134 3.64 4.21 6.44
C VAL A 134 3.13 5.25 7.44
N ALA A 135 3.01 6.49 6.98
CA ALA A 135 2.33 7.56 7.70
C ALA A 135 1.22 8.19 6.86
N LEU A 136 0.14 8.61 7.51
CA LEU A 136 -0.81 9.55 6.91
C LEU A 136 -0.22 10.96 7.06
N ARG A 137 0.14 11.58 5.94
CA ARG A 137 0.48 12.99 5.84
C ARG A 137 -0.82 13.79 5.71
N ILE A 138 -0.98 14.78 6.59
CA ILE A 138 -2.00 15.82 6.49
C ILE A 138 -1.27 17.15 6.32
N THR A 139 -1.44 17.82 5.18
CA THR A 139 -0.68 19.01 4.83
C THR A 139 -1.51 20.09 4.15
N ASP A 140 -1.12 21.35 4.30
CA ASP A 140 -1.66 22.47 3.51
C ASP A 140 -0.71 22.93 2.38
N PHE A 141 0.40 22.21 2.19
CA PHE A 141 1.52 22.54 1.29
C PHE A 141 2.24 23.86 1.57
N GLU A 142 1.86 24.60 2.59
CA GLU A 142 2.45 25.91 2.91
C GLU A 142 3.23 25.89 4.22
N LYS A 143 2.58 25.49 5.31
CA LYS A 143 3.08 25.67 6.68
C LYS A 143 2.79 24.52 7.62
N VAL A 144 1.71 23.79 7.39
CA VAL A 144 1.28 22.71 8.26
C VAL A 144 1.59 21.40 7.59
N GLU A 145 2.46 20.59 8.19
CA GLU A 145 2.69 19.21 7.79
C GLU A 145 2.67 18.30 9.02
N CYS A 146 1.70 17.40 9.07
CA CYS A 146 1.57 16.40 10.12
C CYS A 146 1.66 15.00 9.54
N ASN A 147 2.68 14.24 9.95
CA ASN A 147 2.87 12.86 9.57
C ASN A 147 2.49 11.98 10.76
N CYS A 148 1.40 11.24 10.62
CA CYS A 148 0.88 10.35 11.65
C CYS A 148 1.14 8.90 11.24
N THR A 149 2.07 8.22 11.91
CA THR A 149 2.38 6.81 11.62
C THR A 149 1.15 5.94 11.79
N ILE A 150 0.94 5.03 10.84
CA ILE A 150 -0.17 4.07 10.83
C ILE A 150 0.35 2.64 10.92
N ASP A 151 -0.48 1.77 11.50
CA ASP A 151 -0.21 0.33 11.55
C ASP A 151 -0.88 -0.36 10.37
N VAL A 152 -0.12 -0.62 9.31
CA VAL A 152 -0.59 -1.26 8.06
C VAL A 152 -0.57 -2.79 8.12
N SER A 153 -0.15 -3.39 9.24
CA SER A 153 -0.10 -4.84 9.40
C SER A 153 -1.49 -5.49 9.52
N LYS A 154 -2.51 -4.69 9.81
CA LYS A 154 -3.90 -5.15 9.95
C LYS A 154 -4.60 -5.10 8.61
N ASN A 155 -5.35 -6.16 8.30
CA ASN A 155 -6.21 -6.23 7.12
C ASN A 155 -7.64 -6.61 7.56
N PRO A 156 -8.63 -5.69 7.49
CA PRO A 156 -8.51 -4.32 7.00
C PRO A 156 -7.66 -3.42 7.92
N ALA A 157 -7.08 -2.36 7.35
CA ALA A 157 -6.30 -1.40 8.12
C ALA A 157 -7.22 -0.67 9.11
N VAL A 158 -6.78 -0.54 10.37
CA VAL A 158 -7.57 0.11 11.43
C VAL A 158 -6.92 1.44 11.77
N PHE A 159 -7.70 2.52 11.64
CA PHE A 159 -7.26 3.88 11.91
C PHE A 159 -7.93 4.41 13.18
N ASP A 160 -7.16 5.11 14.01
CA ASP A 160 -7.70 5.86 15.15
C ASP A 160 -7.85 7.33 14.73
N GLU A 161 -8.99 7.68 14.16
CA GLU A 161 -9.22 9.00 13.56
C GLU A 161 -9.18 10.12 14.61
N LYS A 162 -9.52 9.80 15.87
CA LYS A 162 -9.37 10.74 16.98
C LYS A 162 -7.91 11.01 17.29
N LYS A 163 -7.08 9.97 17.34
CA LYS A 163 -5.63 10.13 17.52
C LYS A 163 -5.02 10.92 16.37
N LEU A 164 -5.36 10.59 15.12
CA LEU A 164 -4.90 11.30 13.92
C LEU A 164 -5.25 12.80 13.98
N ALA A 165 -6.51 13.12 14.28
CA ALA A 165 -6.94 14.51 14.44
C ALA A 165 -6.23 15.23 15.59
N ASN A 166 -6.06 14.56 16.74
CA ASN A 166 -5.35 15.12 17.89
C ASN A 166 -3.87 15.39 17.59
N ASP A 167 -3.21 14.50 16.85
CA ASP A 167 -1.80 14.66 16.48
C ASP A 167 -1.63 15.82 15.49
N PHE A 168 -2.55 16.01 14.55
CA PHE A 168 -2.62 17.22 13.72
C PHE A 168 -2.80 18.49 14.57
N LEU A 169 -3.77 18.50 15.49
CA LEU A 169 -4.07 19.67 16.33
C LEU A 169 -2.88 20.09 17.23
N LYS A 170 -2.02 19.14 17.62
CA LYS A 170 -0.79 19.44 18.37
C LYS A 170 0.25 20.18 17.54
N LYS A 171 0.31 19.95 16.22
CA LYS A 171 1.21 20.67 15.32
C LYS A 171 0.64 22.01 14.86
N TYR A 172 -0.68 22.10 14.76
CA TYR A 172 -1.38 23.32 14.34
C TYR A 172 -1.38 24.43 15.42
N ARG A 173 -1.45 24.05 16.71
CA ARG A 173 -1.47 24.97 17.86
C ARG A 173 -0.08 25.34 18.35
#